data_AF-A0A0D9NUA6-F1
#
_entry.id   AF-A0A0D9NUA6-F1
#
_cell.length_a   1.000
_cell.length_b   1.000
_cell.length_c   1.000
_cell.angle_alpha   90.00
_cell.angle_beta   90.00
_cell.angle_gamma   90.00
#
_symmetry.space_group_name_H-M   'P 1'
#
loop_
_entity.id
_entity.type
_entity.pdbx_description
1 polymer ?
#
loop_
_entity_poly.entity_id
_entity_poly.type
_entity_poly.pdbx_seq_one_letter_code
_entity_poly.pdbx_strand_id
1 'polypeptide(L)'
;MSPKQIGPIAQAWYKWKALRLPWRKRFFIGYDLQGNTYWEFRLAKPSPGTSPSDSRWRRIVHYPRSTHYSQVKVSPLWHQWLRHTRRDPPSLEEQAGDVVRQERMKHLAAEADARWEAKPRVMDDVRPAVPQEQIPRPAETQRAKGEETPGEQEQSPEQDAARQRRVEGKEDPWAKARPQGPGETWQPTAWNPAAAAVAKKR
;
A
#
# COMPACT_ATOMS: atom_id res chain seq x y z
N MET A 1 15.48 18.56 -14.68
CA MET A 1 14.42 19.46 -15.21
C MET A 1 14.21 20.54 -14.17
N SER A 2 14.71 21.75 -14.41
CA SER A 2 14.57 22.85 -13.46
C SER A 2 13.08 23.19 -13.27
N PRO A 3 12.61 23.40 -12.03
CA PRO A 3 11.22 23.76 -11.79
C PRO A 3 10.92 25.09 -12.50
N LYS A 4 9.89 25.10 -13.34
CA LYS A 4 9.55 26.28 -14.13
C LYS A 4 8.82 27.28 -13.22
N GLN A 5 9.57 28.22 -12.67
CA GLN A 5 9.02 29.27 -11.83
C GLN A 5 8.12 30.19 -12.66
N ILE A 6 6.89 30.40 -12.19
CA ILE A 6 5.92 31.27 -12.83
C ILE A 6 6.26 32.71 -12.47
N GLY A 7 6.51 33.55 -13.47
CA GLY A 7 6.81 34.97 -13.26
C GLY A 7 5.67 35.75 -12.59
N PRO A 8 5.95 36.91 -11.98
CA PRO A 8 4.99 37.64 -11.14
C PRO A 8 3.74 38.11 -11.90
N ILE A 9 3.88 38.51 -13.17
CA ILE A 9 2.74 38.89 -14.03
C ILE A 9 1.81 37.69 -14.26
N ALA A 10 2.39 36.52 -14.56
CA ALA A 10 1.63 35.30 -14.75
C ALA A 10 0.97 34.86 -13.43
N GLN A 11 1.62 35.02 -12.28
CA GLN A 11 1.01 34.77 -10.98
C GLN A 11 -0.20 35.67 -10.72
N ALA A 12 -0.11 36.97 -11.01
CA ALA A 12 -1.24 37.90 -10.88
C ALA A 12 -2.39 37.48 -11.81
N TRP A 13 -2.08 37.11 -13.05
CA TRP A 13 -3.06 36.57 -13.99
C TRP A 13 -3.73 35.30 -13.45
N TYR A 14 -2.96 34.35 -12.91
CA TYR A 14 -3.50 33.13 -12.30
C TYR A 14 -4.36 33.42 -11.06
N LYS A 15 -3.95 34.35 -10.19
CA LYS A 15 -4.75 34.82 -9.05
C LYS A 15 -6.10 35.37 -9.52
N TRP A 16 -6.11 36.19 -10.57
CA TRP A 16 -7.35 36.66 -11.20
C TRP A 16 -8.17 35.54 -11.85
N LYS A 17 -7.51 34.52 -12.42
CA LYS A 17 -8.17 33.32 -12.97
C LYS A 17 -8.75 32.39 -11.90
N ALA A 18 -8.26 32.45 -10.67
CA ALA A 18 -8.74 31.66 -9.54
C ALA A 18 -10.04 32.22 -8.92
N LEU A 19 -10.34 33.52 -9.12
CA LEU A 19 -11.54 34.15 -8.57
C LEU A 19 -12.83 33.51 -9.09
N ARG A 20 -13.70 33.12 -8.14
CA ARG A 20 -15.01 32.49 -8.39
C ARG A 20 -16.12 33.51 -8.65
N LEU A 21 -16.12 34.04 -9.86
CA LEU A 21 -17.11 35.02 -10.33
C LEU A 21 -18.36 34.30 -10.87
N PRO A 22 -19.59 34.80 -10.62
CA PRO A 22 -20.84 34.08 -10.92
C PRO A 22 -21.09 33.83 -12.42
N TRP A 23 -20.55 34.66 -13.31
CA TRP A 23 -20.64 34.47 -14.76
C TRP A 23 -19.54 33.54 -15.32
N ARG A 24 -18.51 33.22 -14.52
CA ARG A 24 -17.37 32.42 -14.97
C ARG A 24 -17.61 30.96 -14.65
N LYS A 25 -17.45 30.11 -15.67
CA LYS A 25 -17.65 28.66 -15.56
C LYS A 25 -16.35 27.86 -15.48
N ARG A 26 -15.19 28.51 -15.48
CA ARG A 26 -13.86 27.87 -15.46
C ARG A 26 -12.90 28.64 -14.55
N PHE A 27 -12.31 27.95 -13.59
CA PHE A 27 -11.45 28.51 -12.55
C PHE A 27 -10.08 27.88 -12.57
N PHE A 28 -9.07 28.70 -12.34
CA PHE A 28 -7.73 28.22 -12.07
C PHE A 28 -7.65 27.73 -10.62
N ILE A 29 -7.13 26.52 -10.43
CA ILE A 29 -7.04 25.90 -9.10
C ILE A 29 -5.60 25.90 -8.60
N GLY A 30 -4.65 25.59 -9.48
CA GLY A 30 -3.24 25.57 -9.11
C GLY A 30 -2.36 25.09 -10.26
N TYR A 31 -1.08 24.95 -9.94
CA TYR A 31 -0.05 24.47 -10.84
C TYR A 31 0.87 23.51 -10.10
N ASP A 32 1.58 22.68 -10.85
CA ASP A 32 2.60 21.80 -10.28
C ASP A 32 4.03 22.31 -10.49
N LEU A 33 4.98 21.63 -9.85
CA LEU A 33 6.42 21.87 -10.00
C LEU A 33 6.92 21.69 -11.44
N GLN A 34 6.16 21.00 -12.30
CA GLN A 34 6.48 20.72 -13.70
C GLN A 34 5.91 21.78 -14.65
N GLY A 35 5.09 22.72 -14.14
CA GLY A 35 4.45 23.78 -14.91
C GLY A 35 3.14 23.36 -15.58
N ASN A 36 2.57 22.20 -15.23
CA ASN A 36 1.21 21.85 -15.62
C ASN A 36 0.23 22.71 -14.82
N THR A 37 -0.87 23.11 -15.46
CA THR A 37 -1.90 23.95 -14.83
C THR A 37 -3.19 23.18 -14.67
N TYR A 38 -3.83 23.35 -13.53
CA TYR A 38 -5.02 22.59 -13.13
C TYR A 38 -6.21 23.52 -13.03
N TRP A 39 -7.30 23.10 -13.65
CA TRP A 39 -8.50 23.89 -13.86
C TRP A 39 -9.74 23.11 -13.45
N GLU A 40 -10.70 23.81 -12.90
CA GLU A 40 -12.03 23.28 -12.61
C GLU A 40 -13.06 24.02 -13.45
N PHE A 41 -13.99 23.32 -14.08
CA PHE A 41 -14.98 23.93 -14.96
C PHE A 41 -16.32 23.19 -15.00
N ARG A 42 -17.36 23.90 -15.44
CA ARG A 42 -18.65 23.32 -15.82
C ARG A 42 -18.84 23.43 -17.33
N LEU A 43 -19.45 22.41 -17.92
CA LEU A 43 -19.83 22.45 -19.33
C LEU A 43 -20.90 23.53 -19.53
N ALA A 44 -20.75 24.33 -20.58
CA ALA A 44 -21.71 25.37 -20.92
C ALA A 44 -22.99 24.80 -21.53
N LYS A 45 -22.88 23.68 -22.25
CA LYS A 45 -23.98 22.89 -22.79
C LYS A 45 -23.95 21.51 -22.12
N PRO A 46 -24.99 21.13 -21.37
CA PRO A 46 -25.10 19.76 -20.87
C PRO A 46 -25.23 18.80 -22.05
N SER A 47 -24.91 17.53 -21.83
CA SER A 47 -25.18 16.46 -22.81
C SER A 47 -26.68 16.46 -23.15
N PRO A 48 -27.08 16.18 -24.41
CA PRO A 48 -28.49 15.99 -24.72
C PRO A 48 -29.08 14.93 -23.78
N GLY A 49 -30.18 15.30 -23.10
CA GLY A 49 -30.83 14.48 -22.06
C GLY A 49 -30.47 14.81 -20.61
N THR A 50 -29.54 15.75 -20.36
CA THR A 50 -29.13 16.15 -18.99
C THR A 50 -29.54 17.61 -18.69
N SER A 51 -30.10 17.86 -17.51
CA SER A 51 -30.49 19.22 -17.09
C SER A 51 -29.27 20.17 -17.00
N PRO A 52 -29.39 21.46 -17.35
CA PRO A 52 -28.33 22.46 -17.15
C PRO A 52 -27.86 22.56 -15.69
N SER A 53 -28.74 22.31 -14.71
CA SER A 53 -28.40 22.29 -13.28
C SER A 53 -27.51 21.10 -12.91
N ASP A 54 -27.58 19.99 -13.64
CA ASP A 54 -26.87 18.73 -13.39
C ASP A 54 -25.45 18.71 -14.00
N SER A 55 -24.99 19.84 -14.55
CA SER A 55 -23.61 19.96 -15.02
C SER A 55 -22.64 19.96 -13.85
N ARG A 56 -22.10 18.77 -13.51
CA ARG A 56 -21.08 18.57 -12.47
C ARG A 56 -19.81 19.39 -12.74
N TRP A 57 -19.15 19.84 -11.67
CA TRP A 57 -17.80 20.40 -11.76
C TRP A 57 -16.83 19.31 -12.24
N ARG A 58 -16.09 19.61 -13.28
CA ARG A 58 -15.09 18.73 -13.89
C ARG A 58 -13.71 19.34 -13.70
N ARG A 59 -12.73 18.48 -13.49
CA ARG A 59 -11.33 18.86 -13.30
C ARG A 59 -10.56 18.50 -14.57
N ILE A 60 -9.70 19.39 -15.02
CA ILE A 60 -8.85 19.18 -16.20
C ILE A 60 -7.46 19.74 -15.95
N VAL A 61 -6.49 19.09 -16.57
CA VAL A 61 -5.10 19.54 -16.59
C VAL A 61 -4.77 20.09 -17.97
N HIS A 62 -4.01 21.17 -17.99
CA HIS A 62 -3.49 21.81 -19.19
C HIS A 62 -1.97 21.76 -19.13
N TYR A 63 -1.42 21.06 -20.12
CA TYR A 63 0.01 20.89 -20.29
C TYR A 63 0.60 22.04 -21.12
N PRO A 64 1.87 22.39 -20.91
CA PRO A 64 2.58 23.29 -21.80
C PRO A 64 2.57 22.74 -23.22
N ARG A 65 2.33 23.59 -24.22
CA ARG A 65 2.34 23.18 -25.64
C ARG A 65 3.67 22.59 -26.12
N SER A 66 4.76 22.88 -25.41
CA SER A 66 6.09 22.34 -25.69
C SER A 66 6.29 20.90 -25.24
N THR A 67 5.42 20.36 -24.37
CA THR A 67 5.60 19.03 -23.78
C THR A 67 4.82 18.01 -24.60
N HIS A 68 5.51 16.98 -25.10
CA HIS A 68 4.86 15.88 -25.79
C HIS A 68 4.01 15.05 -24.81
N TYR A 69 2.84 14.58 -25.23
CA TYR A 69 1.89 13.88 -24.35
C TYR A 69 2.46 12.64 -23.66
N SER A 70 3.39 11.91 -24.30
CA SER A 70 4.04 10.75 -23.68
C SER A 70 5.00 11.09 -22.54
N GLN A 71 5.48 12.34 -22.50
CA GLN A 71 6.43 12.81 -21.49
C GLN A 71 5.73 13.51 -20.32
N VAL A 72 4.41 13.67 -20.41
CA VAL A 72 3.60 14.25 -19.36
C VAL A 72 3.66 13.36 -18.13
N LYS A 73 4.23 13.91 -17.07
CA LYS A 73 4.17 13.33 -15.73
C LYS A 73 3.30 14.25 -14.89
N VAL A 74 2.42 13.63 -14.11
CA VAL A 74 1.53 14.32 -13.17
C VAL A 74 1.76 13.65 -11.82
N SER A 75 1.94 14.46 -10.76
CA SER A 75 2.18 13.91 -9.43
C SER A 75 1.00 13.05 -8.94
N PRO A 76 1.22 12.06 -8.07
CA PRO A 76 0.12 11.29 -7.47
C PRO A 76 -0.91 12.16 -6.72
N LEU A 77 -0.44 13.23 -6.08
CA LEU A 77 -1.31 14.19 -5.37
C LEU A 77 -2.30 14.87 -6.33
N TRP A 78 -1.81 15.34 -7.47
CA TRP A 78 -2.65 15.93 -8.51
C TRP A 78 -3.55 14.90 -9.20
N HIS A 79 -3.12 13.64 -9.33
CA HIS A 79 -3.98 12.57 -9.82
C HIS A 79 -5.18 12.29 -8.90
N GLN A 80 -4.97 12.24 -7.59
CA GLN A 80 -6.07 12.05 -6.62
C GLN A 80 -7.09 13.19 -6.72
N TRP A 81 -6.61 14.42 -6.88
CA TRP A 81 -7.48 15.56 -7.10
C TRP A 81 -8.21 15.45 -8.45
N LEU A 82 -7.54 15.14 -9.56
CA LEU A 82 -8.20 14.96 -10.86
C LEU A 82 -9.25 13.84 -10.85
N ARG A 83 -9.03 12.78 -10.08
CA ARG A 83 -9.95 11.64 -9.92
C ARG A 83 -11.04 11.86 -8.87
N HIS A 84 -11.16 13.06 -8.31
CA HIS A 84 -12.13 13.40 -7.28
C HIS A 84 -12.01 12.57 -5.99
N THR A 85 -10.89 11.87 -5.77
CA THR A 85 -10.60 11.17 -4.51
C THR A 85 -10.27 12.15 -3.39
N ARG A 86 -9.65 13.29 -3.74
CA ARG A 86 -9.33 14.38 -2.81
C ARG A 86 -10.23 15.59 -3.09
N ARG A 87 -10.76 16.22 -2.04
CA ARG A 87 -11.59 17.43 -2.14
C ARG A 87 -10.75 18.64 -2.54
N ASP A 88 -9.75 18.96 -1.71
CA ASP A 88 -8.91 20.14 -1.84
C ASP A 88 -7.71 19.88 -2.75
N PRO A 89 -7.27 20.87 -3.54
CA PRO A 89 -6.09 20.73 -4.39
C PRO A 89 -4.81 20.66 -3.55
N PRO A 90 -3.76 19.98 -4.03
CA PRO A 90 -2.49 19.93 -3.33
C PRO A 90 -1.79 21.30 -3.34
N SER A 91 -1.31 21.72 -2.18
CA SER A 91 -0.57 22.98 -2.03
C SER A 91 0.85 22.86 -2.61
N LEU A 92 1.53 23.98 -2.84
CA LEU A 92 2.93 23.96 -3.31
C LEU A 92 3.88 23.37 -2.27
N GLU A 93 3.61 23.62 -1.00
CA GLU A 93 4.39 23.08 0.12
C GLU A 93 4.24 21.57 0.22
N GLU A 94 3.02 21.04 0.09
CA GLU A 94 2.78 19.59 0.05
C GLU A 94 3.52 18.92 -1.12
N GLN A 95 3.52 19.58 -2.28
CA GLN A 95 4.21 19.07 -3.46
C GLN A 95 5.73 19.04 -3.27
N ALA A 96 6.31 20.08 -2.67
CA ALA A 96 7.72 20.11 -2.33
C ALA A 96 8.06 19.05 -1.27
N GLY A 97 7.21 18.91 -0.25
CA GLY A 97 7.34 17.89 0.79
C GLY A 97 7.32 16.47 0.24
N ASP A 98 6.49 16.16 -0.77
CA ASP A 98 6.48 14.82 -1.39
C ASP A 98 7.78 14.53 -2.14
N VAL A 99 8.39 15.52 -2.81
CA VAL A 99 9.71 15.36 -3.45
C VAL A 99 10.77 15.04 -2.41
N VAL A 100 10.84 15.82 -1.33
CA VAL A 100 11.79 15.59 -0.23
C VAL A 100 11.57 14.20 0.41
N ARG A 101 10.32 13.80 0.61
CA ARG A 101 9.97 12.47 1.14
C ARG A 101 10.47 11.36 0.21
N GLN A 102 10.30 11.51 -1.11
CA GLN A 102 10.79 10.53 -2.08
C GLN A 102 12.32 10.42 -2.04
N GLU A 103 13.04 11.53 -1.93
CA GLU A 103 14.50 11.55 -1.81
C GLU A 103 14.96 10.87 -0.52
N ARG A 104 14.33 11.20 0.62
CA ARG A 104 14.63 10.56 1.91
C ARG A 104 14.38 9.06 1.86
N MET A 105 13.29 8.62 1.24
CA MET A 105 12.96 7.20 1.10
C MET A 105 14.01 6.45 0.27
N LYS A 106 14.53 7.06 -0.80
CA LYS A 106 15.61 6.47 -1.60
C LYS A 106 16.90 6.30 -0.79
N HIS A 107 17.25 7.29 0.03
CA HIS A 107 18.41 7.21 0.91
C HIS A 107 18.27 6.07 1.93
N LEU A 108 17.13 6.00 2.61
CA LEU A 108 16.85 4.95 3.59
C LEU A 108 16.80 3.56 2.96
N ALA A 109 16.27 3.44 1.74
CA ALA A 109 16.28 2.18 1.00
C ALA A 109 17.73 1.72 0.71
N ALA A 110 18.59 2.63 0.24
CA ALA A 110 19.99 2.31 -0.02
C ALA A 110 20.76 1.89 1.25
N GLU A 111 20.50 2.54 2.40
CA GLU A 111 21.07 2.09 3.68
C GLU A 111 20.57 0.70 4.09
N ALA A 112 19.28 0.42 3.88
CA ALA A 112 18.70 -0.88 4.19
C ALA A 112 19.29 -1.98 3.30
N ASP A 113 19.48 -1.70 2.01
CA ASP A 113 20.12 -2.60 1.06
C ASP A 113 21.58 -2.87 1.47
N ALA A 114 22.34 -1.83 1.82
CA ALA A 114 23.72 -2.00 2.33
C ALA A 114 23.77 -2.83 3.61
N ARG A 115 22.83 -2.62 4.54
CA ARG A 115 22.69 -3.46 5.75
C ARG A 115 22.27 -4.89 5.43
N TRP A 116 21.49 -5.09 4.37
CA TRP A 116 21.06 -6.42 3.92
C TRP A 116 22.21 -7.18 3.25
N GLU A 117 22.99 -6.52 2.41
CA GLU A 117 24.18 -7.08 1.75
C GLU A 117 25.32 -7.37 2.73
N ALA A 118 25.51 -6.54 3.75
CA ALA A 118 26.52 -6.75 4.79
C ALA A 118 26.20 -7.91 5.74
N LYS A 119 24.95 -8.39 5.78
CA LYS A 119 24.62 -9.59 6.55
C LYS A 119 25.20 -10.80 5.82
N PRO A 120 26.00 -11.65 6.49
CA PRO A 120 26.57 -12.83 5.88
C PRO A 120 25.44 -13.71 5.34
N ARG A 121 25.44 -13.91 4.02
CA ARG A 121 24.47 -14.77 3.35
C ARG A 121 24.79 -16.21 3.72
N VAL A 122 23.92 -16.84 4.50
CA VAL A 122 24.00 -18.25 4.91
C VAL A 122 24.11 -19.22 3.70
N MET A 123 23.82 -18.75 2.49
CA MET A 123 23.87 -19.55 1.25
C MET A 123 25.20 -19.47 0.49
N ASP A 124 26.08 -18.49 0.75
CA ASP A 124 27.36 -18.37 0.03
C ASP A 124 28.45 -19.32 0.58
N ASP A 125 28.20 -19.98 1.72
CA ASP A 125 29.08 -21.00 2.30
C ASP A 125 28.94 -22.40 1.68
N VAL A 126 28.10 -22.57 0.64
CA VAL A 126 28.09 -23.82 -0.15
C VAL A 126 29.31 -23.83 -1.08
N ARG A 127 30.47 -24.13 -0.49
CA ARG A 127 31.66 -24.58 -1.23
C ARG A 127 31.27 -25.77 -2.12
N PRO A 128 31.59 -25.79 -3.43
CA PRO A 128 31.33 -26.94 -4.27
C PRO A 128 32.39 -28.02 -4.01
N ALA A 129 32.20 -28.83 -2.98
CA ALA A 129 32.92 -30.10 -2.83
C ALA A 129 32.29 -30.97 -1.73
N VAL A 130 31.32 -31.83 -2.07
CA VAL A 130 31.42 -33.30 -1.91
C VAL A 130 30.15 -34.02 -2.45
N PRO A 131 30.29 -35.19 -3.11
CA PRO A 131 29.17 -35.98 -3.64
C PRO A 131 28.18 -36.48 -2.55
N GLN A 132 26.91 -36.56 -2.92
CA GLN A 132 25.79 -37.02 -2.10
C GLN A 132 25.98 -38.45 -1.58
N GLU A 133 26.26 -38.62 -0.28
CA GLU A 133 25.96 -39.85 0.44
C GLU A 133 24.58 -39.74 1.12
N GLN A 134 23.62 -40.40 0.46
CA GLN A 134 22.47 -41.14 0.97
C GLN A 134 22.03 -40.90 2.43
N ILE A 135 20.86 -40.27 2.59
CA ILE A 135 20.11 -40.19 3.85
C ILE A 135 19.29 -41.50 4.01
N PRO A 136 19.54 -42.35 5.03
CA PRO A 136 18.64 -43.45 5.33
C PRO A 136 17.46 -42.97 6.18
N ARG A 137 16.26 -43.38 5.76
CA ARG A 137 14.96 -43.18 6.41
C ARG A 137 14.91 -43.92 7.76
N PRO A 138 14.43 -43.31 8.86
CA PRO A 138 14.34 -44.01 10.14
C PRO A 138 13.11 -44.93 10.15
N ALA A 139 13.35 -46.23 10.39
CA ALA A 139 12.32 -47.19 10.76
C ALA A 139 12.20 -47.23 12.29
N GLU A 140 10.98 -47.15 12.79
CA GLU A 140 10.63 -47.34 14.19
C GLU A 140 10.95 -48.78 14.63
N THR A 141 11.66 -48.97 15.75
CA THR A 141 11.49 -50.14 16.63
C THR A 141 11.93 -49.77 18.05
N GLN A 142 11.15 -50.30 18.99
CA GLN A 142 11.00 -49.90 20.38
C GLN A 142 12.08 -50.49 21.32
N ARG A 143 12.12 -49.88 22.52
CA ARG A 143 12.32 -50.52 23.86
C ARG A 143 13.76 -50.70 24.38
N ALA A 144 14.10 -49.90 25.39
CA ALA A 144 14.08 -50.26 26.83
C ALA A 144 15.29 -49.70 27.62
N LYS A 145 14.98 -49.00 28.73
CA LYS A 145 15.74 -48.79 29.99
C LYS A 145 17.21 -48.33 29.85
N GLY A 146 17.65 -47.20 30.39
CA GLY A 146 17.26 -46.49 31.59
C GLY A 146 18.51 -46.34 32.44
N GLU A 147 18.92 -45.10 32.75
CA GLU A 147 19.91 -44.82 33.79
C GLU A 147 19.58 -43.46 34.40
N GLU A 148 19.26 -43.51 35.69
CA GLU A 148 18.88 -42.40 36.56
C GLU A 148 20.11 -41.57 36.95
N THR A 149 19.93 -40.26 37.05
CA THR A 149 20.81 -39.39 37.86
C THR A 149 19.94 -38.74 38.95
N PRO A 150 20.34 -38.79 40.23
CA PRO A 150 19.51 -38.34 41.35
C PRO A 150 19.79 -36.89 41.79
N GLY A 151 18.79 -36.27 42.42
CA GLY A 151 18.89 -35.07 43.26
C GLY A 151 18.32 -33.80 42.61
N GLU A 152 17.48 -32.98 43.24
CA GLU A 152 16.69 -33.09 44.46
C GLU A 152 15.56 -32.07 44.30
N GLN A 153 14.36 -32.44 44.74
CA GLN A 153 13.16 -31.63 44.75
C GLN A 153 13.26 -30.58 45.85
N GLU A 154 12.63 -29.41 45.66
CA GLU A 154 11.56 -29.00 46.59
C GLU A 154 10.67 -27.94 45.95
N GLN A 155 9.44 -28.36 45.69
CA GLN A 155 8.31 -27.53 45.31
C GLN A 155 7.68 -26.97 46.59
N SER A 156 7.35 -25.67 46.60
CA SER A 156 6.33 -25.14 47.51
C SER A 156 5.06 -24.86 46.69
N PRO A 157 3.85 -25.31 47.11
CA PRO A 157 2.67 -25.35 46.24
C PRO A 157 1.90 -24.03 46.13
N GLU A 158 2.44 -22.92 46.64
CA GLU A 158 1.67 -21.67 46.81
C GLU A 158 1.70 -20.72 45.60
N GLN A 159 2.56 -20.96 44.60
CA GLN A 159 2.73 -20.05 43.46
C GLN A 159 1.87 -20.38 42.24
N ASP A 160 1.36 -21.60 42.12
CA ASP A 160 0.52 -22.00 40.97
C ASP A 160 -0.93 -21.50 41.10
N ALA A 161 -1.46 -21.40 42.32
CA ALA A 161 -2.80 -20.83 42.55
C ALA A 161 -2.85 -19.30 42.28
N ALA A 162 -1.75 -18.59 42.53
CA ALA A 162 -1.65 -17.15 42.29
C ALA A 162 -1.47 -16.79 40.80
N ARG A 163 -0.84 -17.68 40.01
CA ARG A 163 -0.72 -17.50 38.56
C ARG A 163 -2.03 -17.82 37.82
N GLN A 164 -2.78 -18.83 38.26
CA GLN A 164 -4.06 -19.18 37.64
C GLN A 164 -5.14 -18.11 37.87
N ARG A 165 -5.20 -17.48 39.06
CA ARG A 165 -6.16 -16.38 39.33
C ARG A 165 -5.86 -15.07 38.61
N ARG A 166 -4.66 -14.88 38.06
CA ARG A 166 -4.29 -13.63 37.33
C ARG A 166 -4.63 -13.69 35.84
N VAL A 167 -5.00 -14.86 35.30
CA VAL A 167 -5.26 -15.08 33.88
C VAL A 167 -6.76 -15.04 33.54
N GLU A 168 -7.66 -15.24 34.51
CA GLU A 168 -9.12 -15.25 34.26
C GLU A 168 -9.80 -13.85 34.23
N GLY A 169 -9.06 -12.76 34.46
CA GLY A 169 -9.66 -11.42 34.66
C GLY A 169 -9.35 -10.35 33.63
N LYS A 170 -8.66 -10.66 32.52
CA LYS A 170 -8.37 -9.67 31.48
C LYS A 170 -8.93 -10.14 30.15
N GLU A 171 -10.05 -9.55 29.77
CA GLU A 171 -10.51 -9.60 28.38
C GLU A 171 -9.35 -9.20 27.46
N ASP A 172 -8.98 -10.10 26.56
CA ASP A 172 -7.96 -9.89 25.56
C ASP A 172 -8.36 -8.68 24.69
N PRO A 173 -7.59 -7.58 24.66
CA PRO A 173 -7.99 -6.32 24.01
C PRO A 173 -8.19 -6.45 22.49
N TRP A 174 -7.75 -7.57 21.88
CA TRP A 174 -7.96 -7.89 20.47
C TRP A 174 -9.10 -8.86 20.18
N ALA A 175 -9.86 -9.31 21.19
CA ALA A 175 -11.00 -10.18 20.96
C ALA A 175 -12.05 -9.55 20.01
N LYS A 176 -12.17 -8.22 20.03
CA LYS A 176 -13.06 -7.42 19.16
C LYS A 176 -12.52 -7.20 17.74
N ALA A 177 -11.26 -7.55 17.49
CA ALA A 177 -10.61 -7.43 16.18
C ALA A 177 -10.59 -8.74 15.39
N ARG A 178 -11.14 -9.83 15.95
CA ARG A 178 -11.41 -11.03 15.17
C ARG A 178 -12.47 -10.67 14.15
N PRO A 179 -12.20 -10.89 12.85
CA PRO A 179 -13.25 -10.70 11.86
C PRO A 179 -14.40 -11.66 12.25
N GLN A 180 -15.64 -11.21 12.11
CA GLN A 180 -16.87 -12.01 12.25
C GLN A 180 -17.74 -11.79 11.00
N GLY A 181 -17.10 -11.79 9.84
CA GLY A 181 -17.76 -11.56 8.56
C GLY A 181 -18.50 -12.81 8.08
N PRO A 182 -19.65 -12.68 7.39
CA PRO A 182 -20.38 -13.81 6.80
C PRO A 182 -19.61 -14.69 5.80
N GLY A 183 -18.34 -14.35 5.48
CA GLY A 183 -17.47 -15.06 4.55
C GLY A 183 -16.36 -15.90 5.19
N GLU A 184 -16.24 -15.94 6.52
CA GLU A 184 -15.16 -16.69 7.19
C GLU A 184 -15.34 -18.21 7.16
N THR A 185 -16.58 -18.68 7.11
CA THR A 185 -16.89 -20.10 6.92
C THR A 185 -16.85 -20.52 5.45
N TRP A 186 -16.63 -19.57 4.54
CA TRP A 186 -16.55 -19.87 3.11
C TRP A 186 -15.15 -20.37 2.76
N GLN A 187 -15.04 -21.67 2.51
CA GLN A 187 -13.84 -22.27 1.91
C GLN A 187 -14.19 -22.72 0.49
N PRO A 188 -13.36 -22.41 -0.53
CA PRO A 188 -13.60 -22.92 -1.88
C PRO A 188 -13.41 -24.43 -1.88
N THR A 189 -14.37 -25.15 -2.47
CA THR A 189 -14.21 -26.58 -2.75
C THR A 189 -13.00 -26.78 -3.68
N ALA A 190 -12.07 -27.66 -3.29
CA ALA A 190 -10.92 -28.01 -4.12
C ALA A 190 -11.39 -28.59 -5.47
N TRP A 191 -10.81 -28.11 -6.56
CA TRP A 191 -11.15 -28.55 -7.91
C TRP A 191 -10.84 -30.05 -8.07
N ASN A 192 -11.87 -30.86 -8.36
CA ASN A 192 -11.74 -32.30 -8.58
C ASN A 192 -11.89 -32.65 -10.07
N PRO A 193 -10.82 -33.08 -10.76
CA PRO A 193 -10.86 -33.43 -12.18
C PRO A 193 -11.66 -34.72 -12.49
N ALA A 194 -11.99 -35.55 -11.49
CA ALA A 194 -12.73 -36.81 -11.70
C ALA A 194 -14.23 -36.62 -11.96
N ALA A 195 -14.79 -35.44 -11.64
CA ALA A 195 -16.22 -35.16 -11.85
C ALA A 195 -16.61 -35.09 -13.34
N ALA A 196 -15.65 -34.83 -14.23
CA ALA A 196 -15.89 -34.78 -15.68
C ALA A 196 -15.90 -36.16 -16.37
N ALA A 197 -15.43 -37.23 -15.70
CA ALA A 197 -15.20 -38.53 -16.33
C ALA A 197 -16.38 -39.52 -16.25
N VAL A 198 -17.45 -39.22 -15.50
CA VAL A 198 -18.57 -40.17 -15.28
C VAL A 198 -19.72 -39.99 -16.28
N ALA A 199 -19.73 -38.92 -17.08
CA ALA A 199 -20.77 -38.68 -18.08
C ALA A 199 -20.45 -39.28 -19.47
N LYS A 200 -20.10 -40.58 -19.53
CA LYS A 200 -20.07 -41.31 -20.81
C LYS A 200 -20.22 -42.82 -20.63
N LYS A 201 -21.41 -43.25 -20.20
CA LYS A 201 -21.95 -44.59 -20.48
C LYS A 201 -23.46 -44.52 -20.64
N ARG A 202 -23.88 -44.31 -21.89
CA ARG A 202 -25.09 -44.89 -22.48
C ARG A 202 -24.78 -45.16 -23.95
#